data_AF-A0A9E5Z8Y4-F1
#
_entry.id   AF-A0A9E5Z8Y4-F1
#
_cell.length_a   1.000
_cell.length_b   1.000
_cell.length_c   1.000
_cell.angle_alpha   90.00
_cell.angle_beta   90.00
_cell.angle_gamma   90.00
#
_symmetry.space_group_name_H-M   'P 1'
#
loop_
_entity.id
_entity.type
_entity.pdbx_description
1 polymer ?
#
loop_
_entity_poly.entity_id
_entity_poly.type
_entity_poly.pdbx_seq_one_letter_code
_entity_poly.pdbx_strand_id
1 'polypeptide(L)'
;MGQTRTLICALGFCCSYSQHRCRNHLILIIFHNILIVFSAISFLIYGSAYFFSKKMKVEFKRFGLEKFGCLTGCLEIGGGIGLIFGLWVPTLLILSSLGLFLLMVLGFGVRLKMRDGLALTFPSFFYMLLNLYIFYFTGLSDF
;
A
#
# COMPACT_ATOMS: atom_id res chain seq x y z
N MET A 1 20.36 7.98 4.84
CA MET A 1 21.54 7.18 5.22
C MET A 1 21.17 5.68 5.32
N GLY A 2 20.51 5.13 4.29
CA GLY A 2 19.90 3.79 4.34
C GLY A 2 20.70 2.65 3.71
N GLN A 3 21.86 2.92 3.09
CA GLN A 3 22.62 1.91 2.33
C GLN A 3 23.77 1.26 3.12
N THR A 4 24.11 1.80 4.30
CA THR A 4 25.29 1.35 5.08
C THR A 4 25.01 0.13 5.96
N ARG A 5 23.74 -0.23 6.22
CA ARG A 5 23.41 -1.38 7.10
C ARG A 5 23.44 -2.73 6.38
N THR A 6 23.27 -2.78 5.06
CA THR A 6 23.33 -4.02 4.27
C THR A 6 24.75 -4.48 3.97
N LEU A 7 25.74 -3.57 3.93
CA LEU A 7 27.13 -3.92 3.68
C LEU A 7 27.84 -4.56 4.89
N ILE A 8 27.42 -4.25 6.11
CA ILE A 8 28.03 -4.79 7.34
C ILE A 8 27.72 -6.29 7.49
N CYS A 9 26.60 -6.77 6.94
CA CYS A 9 26.27 -8.20 6.96
C CYS A 9 26.99 -9.03 5.90
N ALA A 10 27.49 -8.42 4.81
CA ALA A 10 28.13 -9.14 3.70
C ALA A 10 29.62 -9.47 3.94
N LEU A 11 30.27 -8.86 4.94
CA LEU A 11 31.71 -8.97 5.18
C LEU A 11 32.12 -9.93 6.33
N GLY A 12 31.26 -10.86 6.74
CA GLY A 12 31.71 -12.07 7.45
C GLY A 12 32.35 -11.86 8.83
N PHE A 13 31.95 -10.85 9.61
CA PHE A 13 32.41 -10.66 10.99
C PHE A 13 31.28 -10.23 11.94
N CYS A 14 30.68 -11.21 12.65
CA CYS A 14 30.12 -11.13 14.02
C CYS A 14 29.43 -12.46 14.35
N CYS A 15 30.13 -13.46 14.89
CA CYS A 15 30.35 -13.71 16.33
C CYS A 15 29.07 -14.09 17.11
N SER A 16 29.07 -15.31 17.68
CA SER A 16 27.97 -16.16 18.16
C SER A 16 27.02 -15.65 19.26
N TYR A 17 26.78 -14.35 19.44
CA TYR A 17 25.87 -13.82 20.50
C TYR A 17 24.60 -13.14 19.98
N SER A 18 24.43 -12.95 18.67
CA SER A 18 23.32 -12.15 18.09
C SER A 18 22.41 -12.91 17.10
N GLN A 19 22.21 -14.22 17.28
CA GLN A 19 21.38 -15.01 16.36
C GLN A 19 19.86 -14.80 16.57
N HIS A 20 19.42 -14.43 17.78
CA HIS A 20 18.00 -14.20 18.09
C HIS A 20 17.48 -12.82 17.64
N ARG A 21 18.28 -11.76 17.78
CA ARG A 21 17.87 -10.40 17.37
C ARG A 21 17.89 -10.22 15.84
N CYS A 22 18.81 -10.89 15.14
CA CYS A 22 18.87 -10.89 13.67
C CYS A 22 17.72 -11.68 13.02
N ARG A 23 17.35 -12.83 13.60
CA ARG A 23 16.21 -13.63 13.12
C ARG A 23 14.88 -12.89 13.25
N ASN A 24 14.64 -12.23 14.39
CA ASN A 24 13.42 -11.45 14.59
C ASN A 24 13.35 -10.21 13.68
N HIS A 25 14.50 -9.57 13.40
CA HIS A 25 14.58 -8.43 12.49
C HIS A 25 14.33 -8.85 11.03
N LEU A 26 14.81 -10.03 10.62
CA LEU A 26 14.59 -10.57 9.28
C LEU A 26 13.12 -10.97 9.05
N ILE A 27 12.48 -11.59 10.05
CA ILE A 27 11.06 -11.99 10.00
C ILE A 27 10.17 -10.76 9.81
N LEU A 28 10.45 -9.66 10.51
CA LEU A 28 9.70 -8.41 10.38
C LEU A 28 9.82 -7.79 8.97
N ILE A 29 11.02 -7.84 8.38
CA ILE A 29 11.26 -7.34 7.01
C ILE A 29 10.54 -8.21 5.98
N ILE A 30 10.61 -9.54 6.11
CA ILE A 30 9.91 -10.46 5.21
C ILE A 30 8.40 -10.23 5.29
N PHE A 31 7.86 -10.09 6.49
CA PHE A 31 6.44 -9.81 6.70
C PHE A 31 6.01 -8.49 6.05
N HIS A 32 6.80 -7.42 6.22
CA HIS A 32 6.53 -6.12 5.61
C HIS A 32 6.48 -6.19 4.07
N ASN A 33 7.44 -6.88 3.45
CA ASN A 33 7.47 -7.06 1.99
C ASN A 33 6.25 -7.85 1.49
N ILE A 34 5.80 -8.87 2.23
CA ILE A 34 4.59 -9.63 1.90
C ILE A 34 3.37 -8.70 1.91
N LEU A 35 3.25 -7.81 2.91
CA LEU A 35 2.15 -6.84 2.99
C LEU A 35 2.15 -5.85 1.82
N ILE A 36 3.33 -5.38 1.40
CA ILE A 36 3.46 -4.49 0.23
C ILE A 36 2.96 -5.19 -1.03
N VAL A 37 3.44 -6.40 -1.31
CA VAL A 37 3.07 -7.15 -2.51
C VAL A 37 1.58 -7.49 -2.49
N PHE A 38 1.06 -7.90 -1.34
CA PHE A 38 -0.36 -8.17 -1.15
C PHE A 38 -1.23 -6.93 -1.42
N SER A 39 -0.84 -5.77 -0.87
CA SER A 39 -1.49 -4.49 -1.12
C SER A 39 -1.44 -4.15 -2.62
N ALA A 40 -0.26 -4.20 -3.24
CA ALA A 40 -0.07 -3.84 -4.63
C ALA A 40 -0.95 -4.65 -5.59
N ILE A 41 -0.95 -5.99 -5.45
CA ILE A 41 -1.79 -6.87 -6.26
C ILE A 41 -3.26 -6.55 -6.07
N SER A 42 -3.69 -6.30 -4.82
CA SER A 42 -5.09 -5.98 -4.53
C SER A 42 -5.51 -4.69 -5.23
N PHE A 43 -4.73 -3.61 -5.14
CA PHE A 43 -5.01 -2.34 -5.81
C PHE A 43 -4.99 -2.45 -7.34
N LEU A 44 -4.11 -3.27 -7.92
CA LEU A 44 -4.12 -3.53 -9.36
C LEU A 44 -5.39 -4.25 -9.81
N ILE A 45 -5.85 -5.23 -9.04
CA ILE A 45 -7.10 -5.94 -9.31
C ILE A 45 -8.30 -4.99 -9.18
N TYR A 46 -8.37 -4.18 -8.12
CA TYR A 46 -9.48 -3.23 -7.93
C TYR A 46 -9.50 -2.15 -9.01
N GLY A 47 -8.34 -1.55 -9.32
CA GLY A 47 -8.21 -0.54 -10.35
C GLY A 47 -8.56 -1.07 -11.74
N SER A 48 -8.13 -2.28 -12.08
CA SER A 48 -8.51 -2.91 -13.36
C SER A 48 -9.99 -3.30 -13.40
N ALA A 49 -10.53 -3.85 -12.30
CA ALA A 49 -11.95 -4.20 -12.20
C ALA A 49 -12.88 -2.99 -12.42
N TYR A 50 -12.44 -1.77 -12.09
CA TYR A 50 -13.17 -0.54 -12.39
C TYR A 50 -13.37 -0.32 -13.90
N PHE A 51 -12.37 -0.61 -14.72
CA PHE A 51 -12.48 -0.42 -16.17
C PHE A 51 -13.38 -1.48 -16.82
N PHE A 52 -13.28 -2.74 -16.37
CA PHE A 52 -14.01 -3.87 -16.93
C PHE A 52 -15.46 -3.97 -16.45
N SER A 53 -15.76 -3.61 -15.19
CA SER A 53 -17.07 -3.85 -14.61
C SER A 53 -18.05 -2.69 -14.82
N LYS A 54 -19.10 -2.92 -15.61
CA LYS A 54 -20.20 -1.97 -15.80
C LYS A 54 -20.95 -1.66 -14.48
N LYS A 55 -20.98 -2.60 -13.53
CA LYS A 55 -21.65 -2.40 -12.23
C LYS A 55 -21.02 -1.26 -11.42
N MET A 56 -19.69 -1.19 -11.35
CA MET A 56 -19.01 -0.13 -10.60
C MET A 56 -19.24 1.25 -11.22
N LYS A 57 -19.29 1.35 -12.56
CA LYS A 57 -19.61 2.61 -13.24
C LYS A 57 -21.02 3.12 -12.90
N VAL A 58 -21.99 2.21 -12.76
CA VAL A 58 -23.35 2.57 -12.33
C VAL A 58 -23.39 3.05 -10.88
N GLU A 59 -22.62 2.43 -9.98
CA GLU A 59 -22.49 2.92 -8.59
C GLU A 59 -21.83 4.31 -8.54
N PHE A 60 -20.75 4.52 -9.29
CA PHE A 60 -20.09 5.83 -9.39
C PHE A 60 -21.01 6.92 -9.95
N LYS A 61 -21.88 6.56 -10.90
CA LYS A 61 -22.92 7.46 -11.41
C LYS A 61 -23.95 7.82 -10.34
N ARG A 62 -24.38 6.85 -9.53
CA ARG A 62 -25.26 7.08 -8.36
C ARG A 62 -24.61 7.99 -7.32
N PHE A 63 -23.28 7.92 -7.19
CA PHE A 63 -22.51 8.78 -6.29
C PHE A 63 -22.21 10.17 -6.86
N GLY A 64 -22.57 10.47 -8.11
CA GLY A 64 -22.22 11.73 -8.78
C GLY A 64 -20.74 11.89 -9.08
N LEU A 65 -19.96 10.80 -8.97
CA LEU A 65 -18.50 10.77 -9.12
C LEU A 65 -18.05 10.17 -10.47
N GLU A 66 -18.92 10.17 -11.48
CA GLU A 66 -18.67 9.52 -12.79
C GLU A 66 -17.33 9.94 -13.42
N LYS A 67 -16.93 11.21 -13.27
CA LYS A 67 -15.63 11.73 -13.73
C LYS A 67 -14.46 11.31 -12.82
N PHE A 68 -14.68 11.23 -11.51
CA PHE A 68 -13.63 10.93 -10.54
C PHE A 68 -13.29 9.44 -10.49
N GLY A 69 -14.23 8.53 -10.80
CA GLY A 69 -13.94 7.10 -10.76
C GLY A 69 -12.86 6.67 -11.76
N CYS A 70 -12.81 7.29 -12.95
CA CYS A 70 -11.74 7.05 -13.92
C CYS A 70 -10.38 7.48 -13.35
N LEU A 71 -10.35 8.65 -12.69
CA LEU A 71 -9.16 9.15 -12.01
C LEU A 71 -8.74 8.21 -10.87
N THR A 72 -9.67 7.78 -10.02
CA THR A 72 -9.43 6.82 -8.94
C THR A 72 -8.83 5.51 -9.46
N GLY A 73 -9.42 4.92 -10.51
CA GLY A 73 -8.91 3.68 -11.10
C GLY A 73 -7.51 3.83 -11.69
N CYS A 74 -7.22 4.93 -12.39
CA CYS A 74 -5.87 5.21 -12.88
C CYS A 74 -4.86 5.38 -11.74
N LEU A 75 -5.25 6.05 -10.66
CA LEU A 75 -4.38 6.26 -9.50
C LEU A 75 -4.16 4.96 -8.69
N GLU A 76 -5.17 4.09 -8.57
CA GLU A 76 -4.99 2.77 -7.94
C GLU A 76 -4.02 1.89 -8.72
N ILE A 77 -4.14 1.88 -10.06
CA ILE A 77 -3.20 1.15 -10.91
C ILE A 77 -1.80 1.75 -10.80
N GLY A 78 -1.68 3.08 -10.92
CA GLY A 78 -0.40 3.77 -10.80
C GLY A 78 0.27 3.57 -9.44
N GLY A 79 -0.49 3.64 -8.35
CA GLY A 79 -0.02 3.38 -7.00
C GLY A 79 0.34 1.92 -6.76
N GLY A 80 -0.41 0.96 -7.32
CA GLY A 80 -0.08 -0.46 -7.27
C GLY A 80 1.22 -0.79 -8.00
N ILE A 81 1.42 -0.23 -9.20
CA ILE A 81 2.69 -0.32 -9.93
C ILE A 81 3.81 0.34 -9.11
N GLY A 82 3.55 1.52 -8.55
CA GLY A 82 4.49 2.25 -7.72
C GLY A 82 4.90 1.52 -6.44
N LEU A 83 4.01 0.74 -5.81
CA LEU A 83 4.36 -0.15 -4.69
C LEU A 83 5.32 -1.27 -5.13
N ILE A 84 5.12 -1.85 -6.31
CA ILE A 84 5.99 -2.92 -6.84
C ILE A 84 7.39 -2.35 -7.14
N PHE A 85 7.48 -1.23 -7.86
CA PHE A 85 8.77 -0.59 -8.13
C PHE A 85 9.39 0.06 -6.88
N GLY A 86 8.56 0.45 -5.92
CA GLY A 86 8.97 1.05 -4.66
C GLY A 86 9.79 0.12 -3.77
N LEU A 87 9.68 -1.20 -3.95
CA LEU A 87 10.56 -2.14 -3.26
C LEU A 87 12.05 -1.86 -3.58
N TRP A 88 12.37 -1.35 -4.79
CA TRP A 88 13.75 -1.07 -5.21
C TRP A 88 14.15 0.38 -4.87
N VAL A 89 13.18 1.29 -4.81
CA VAL A 89 13.39 2.72 -4.55
C VAL A 89 12.47 3.15 -3.40
N PRO A 90 12.98 3.33 -2.17
CA PRO A 90 12.16 3.58 -0.99
C PRO A 90 11.37 4.89 -1.11
N THR A 91 11.93 5.91 -1.76
CA THR A 91 11.23 7.19 -2.04
C THR A 91 9.93 6.98 -2.83
N LEU A 92 9.95 6.05 -3.79
CA LEU A 92 8.81 5.73 -4.65
C LEU A 92 7.75 4.92 -3.89
N LEU A 93 8.20 4.07 -2.95
CA LEU A 93 7.33 3.34 -2.03
C LEU A 93 6.57 4.28 -1.08
N ILE A 94 7.26 5.28 -0.53
CA ILE A 94 6.68 6.33 0.32
C ILE A 94 5.62 7.11 -0.47
N LEU A 95 5.95 7.56 -1.69
CA LEU A 95 5.02 8.31 -2.52
C LEU A 95 3.78 7.48 -2.91
N SER A 96 3.98 6.20 -3.25
CA SER A 96 2.88 5.30 -3.67
C SER A 96 1.96 4.93 -2.51
N SER A 97 2.53 4.58 -1.34
CA SER A 97 1.76 4.27 -0.13
C SER A 97 0.97 5.49 0.36
N LEU A 98 1.57 6.69 0.31
CA LEU A 98 0.87 7.93 0.64
C LEU A 98 -0.28 8.21 -0.35
N GLY A 99 -0.04 8.09 -1.66
CA GLY A 99 -1.07 8.29 -2.68
C GLY A 99 -2.24 7.32 -2.52
N LEU A 100 -1.95 6.03 -2.29
CA LEU A 100 -2.98 5.00 -2.04
C LEU A 100 -3.72 5.22 -0.72
N PHE A 101 -3.03 5.69 0.31
CA PHE A 101 -3.66 6.10 1.57
C PHE A 101 -4.67 7.23 1.35
N LEU A 102 -4.29 8.30 0.65
CA LEU A 102 -5.21 9.40 0.33
C LEU A 102 -6.42 8.91 -0.49
N LEU A 103 -6.21 8.05 -1.48
CA LEU A 103 -7.31 7.47 -2.26
C LEU A 103 -8.27 6.67 -1.38
N MET A 104 -7.75 5.87 -0.46
CA MET A 104 -8.58 5.09 0.46
C MET A 104 -9.33 5.96 1.46
N VAL A 105 -8.74 7.07 1.92
CA VAL A 105 -9.42 8.08 2.75
C VAL A 105 -10.58 8.72 1.99
N LEU A 106 -10.36 9.13 0.73
CA LEU A 106 -11.41 9.70 -0.13
C LEU A 106 -12.52 8.67 -0.40
N GLY A 107 -12.16 7.43 -0.75
CA GLY A 107 -13.10 6.34 -0.99
C GLY A 107 -13.93 6.01 0.26
N PHE A 108 -13.30 5.95 1.43
CA PHE A 108 -13.99 5.78 2.71
C PHE A 108 -14.95 6.94 3.01
N GLY A 109 -14.52 8.19 2.79
CA GLY A 109 -15.38 9.37 2.97
C GLY A 109 -16.63 9.36 2.07
N VAL A 110 -16.49 8.95 0.81
CA VAL A 110 -17.63 8.78 -0.11
C VAL A 110 -18.58 7.69 0.37
N ARG A 111 -18.06 6.55 0.83
CA ARG A 111 -18.87 5.44 1.37
C ARG A 111 -19.63 5.84 2.64
N LEU A 112 -19.00 6.62 3.53
CA LEU A 112 -19.68 7.15 4.72
C LEU A 112 -20.84 8.09 4.35
N LYS A 113 -20.64 8.96 3.36
CA LYS A 113 -21.67 9.90 2.90
C LYS A 113 -22.89 9.19 2.31
N MET A 114 -22.68 8.01 1.73
CA MET A 114 -23.74 7.23 1.07
C MET A 114 -24.46 6.25 2.00
N ARG A 115 -24.03 6.17 3.28
CA ARG A 115 -24.58 5.21 4.28
C ARG A 115 -24.62 3.77 3.75
N ASP A 116 -23.65 3.39 2.93
CA ASP A 116 -23.55 2.00 2.48
C ASP A 116 -23.20 1.10 3.69
N GLY A 117 -23.64 -0.16 3.62
CA GLY A 117 -23.47 -1.10 4.72
C GLY A 117 -22.02 -1.21 5.18
N LEU A 118 -21.79 -1.27 6.50
CA LEU A 118 -20.46 -1.32 7.13
C LEU A 118 -19.53 -2.38 6.53
N ALA A 119 -20.10 -3.48 6.01
CA ALA A 119 -19.36 -4.55 5.33
C ALA A 119 -18.61 -4.10 4.07
N LEU A 120 -19.15 -3.15 3.29
CA LEU A 120 -18.48 -2.62 2.10
C LEU A 120 -17.41 -1.57 2.45
N THR A 121 -17.54 -0.94 3.60
CA THR A 121 -16.64 0.12 4.08
C THR A 121 -15.42 -0.47 4.79
N PHE A 122 -15.56 -1.66 5.38
CA PHE A 122 -14.49 -2.41 6.05
C PHE A 122 -13.22 -2.62 5.19
N PRO A 123 -13.29 -3.10 3.93
CA PRO A 123 -12.08 -3.27 3.12
C PRO A 123 -11.34 -1.96 2.90
N SER A 124 -12.04 -0.86 2.61
CA SER A 124 -11.39 0.45 2.40
C SER A 124 -10.70 0.96 3.67
N PHE A 125 -11.33 0.77 4.84
CA PHE A 125 -10.73 1.12 6.12
C PHE A 125 -9.49 0.27 6.44
N PHE A 126 -9.54 -1.04 6.16
CA PHE A 126 -8.40 -1.94 6.36
C PHE A 126 -7.21 -1.55 5.47
N TYR A 127 -7.44 -1.30 4.18
CA TYR A 127 -6.37 -0.87 3.26
C TYR A 127 -5.83 0.52 3.58
N MET A 128 -6.66 1.42 4.12
CA MET A 128 -6.20 2.71 4.62
C MET A 128 -5.17 2.52 5.74
N LEU A 129 -5.48 1.71 6.76
CA LEU A 129 -4.55 1.39 7.85
C LEU A 129 -3.30 0.67 7.34
N LEU A 130 -3.46 -0.26 6.39
CA LEU A 130 -2.34 -1.02 5.82
C LEU A 130 -1.34 -0.11 5.09
N ASN A 131 -1.82 0.79 4.23
CA ASN A 131 -0.94 1.73 3.52
C ASN A 131 -0.29 2.73 4.46
N LEU A 132 -1.01 3.18 5.50
CA LEU A 132 -0.43 4.06 6.53
C LEU A 132 0.69 3.36 7.31
N TYR A 133 0.50 2.08 7.66
CA TYR A 133 1.53 1.28 8.31
C TYR A 133 2.77 1.12 7.42
N ILE A 134 2.57 0.84 6.12
CA ILE A 134 3.68 0.75 5.16
C ILE A 134 4.44 2.07 5.08
N PHE A 135 3.71 3.19 4.94
CA PHE A 135 4.29 4.53 4.91
C PHE A 135 5.10 4.85 6.17
N TYR A 136 4.56 4.57 7.36
CA TYR A 136 5.25 4.83 8.62
C TYR A 136 6.51 4.01 8.77
N PHE A 137 6.46 2.70 8.48
CA PHE A 137 7.63 1.82 8.59
C PHE A 137 8.74 2.21 7.60
N THR A 138 8.39 2.47 6.35
CA THR A 138 9.36 2.88 5.32
C THR A 138 9.90 4.28 5.60
N GLY A 139 9.04 5.25 5.97
CA GLY A 139 9.46 6.61 6.28
C GLY A 139 10.40 6.68 7.49
N LEU A 140 10.16 5.87 8.53
CA LEU A 140 11.06 5.77 9.69
C LEU A 140 12.41 5.13 9.32
N SER A 141 12.47 4.33 8.26
CA SER A 141 13.70 3.66 7.82
C SER A 141 14.61 4.53 6.93
N ASP A 142 14.09 5.63 6.37
CA ASP A 142 14.85 6.56 5.53
C ASP A 142 15.63 7.62 6.35
N PHE A 143 15.15 7.92 7.58
CA PHE A 143 15.74 8.85 8.54
C PHE A 143 16.72 8.18 9.53
#